data_AF-A0A9N9UCA8-F1
#
_entry.id   AF-A0A9N9UCA8-F1
#
_cell.length_a   1.000
_cell.length_b   1.000
_cell.length_c   1.000
_cell.angle_alpha   90.00
_cell.angle_beta   90.00
_cell.angle_gamma   90.00
#
_symmetry.space_group_name_H-M   'P 1'
#
loop_
_entity.id
_entity.type
_entity.pdbx_description
1 polymer ?
#
loop_
_entity_poly.entity_id
_entity_poly.type
_entity_poly.pdbx_seq_one_letter_code
_entity_poly.pdbx_strand_id
1 'polypeptide(L)'
;MATLSVELKTPITGPYQQPIGLFINGEWVKSVDGKKLEVVNPSTEEVLVSVYEGTEKDIDLAVAAARVAFNTTWKTTTPEQRAILLLKLVELAEKNKELLAAVESLDNGKSINNARGDVAAVIGCLRYYAGWADKIEGKTIDIDPGMHHYTRLEPHYVGPMC
;
A
#
# COMPACT_ATOMS: atom_id res chain seq x y z
N MET A 1 -15.22 14.52 -17.31
CA MET A 1 -14.71 14.37 -15.93
C MET A 1 -13.22 14.60 -15.98
N ALA A 2 -12.65 15.42 -15.08
CA ALA A 2 -11.21 15.70 -15.12
C ALA A 2 -10.43 14.41 -14.81
N THR A 3 -9.49 14.06 -15.69
CA THR A 3 -8.64 12.88 -15.54
C THR A 3 -7.80 13.03 -14.26
N LEU A 4 -7.87 12.08 -13.33
CA LEU A 4 -7.07 12.05 -12.08
C LEU A 4 -5.70 11.40 -12.29
N SER A 5 -5.19 11.47 -13.52
CA SER A 5 -3.86 11.02 -13.88
C SER A 5 -3.20 12.05 -14.81
N VAL A 6 -1.88 12.09 -14.75
CA VAL A 6 -1.05 12.86 -15.66
C VAL A 6 0.00 11.93 -16.26
N GLU A 7 0.46 12.25 -17.47
CA GLU A 7 1.59 11.54 -18.04
C GLU A 7 2.89 12.13 -17.49
N LEU A 8 3.71 11.28 -16.87
CA LEU A 8 5.07 11.60 -16.45
C LEU A 8 6.06 10.72 -17.21
N LYS A 9 7.32 11.12 -17.21
CA LYS A 9 8.38 10.37 -17.89
C LYS A 9 9.53 10.12 -16.93
N THR A 10 9.96 8.88 -16.84
CA THR A 10 11.21 8.54 -16.17
C THR A 10 12.34 8.47 -17.20
N PRO A 11 13.60 8.80 -16.82
CA PRO A 11 14.76 8.65 -17.71
C PRO A 11 15.03 7.19 -18.13
N ILE A 12 14.53 6.21 -17.36
CA ILE A 12 14.88 4.79 -17.50
C ILE A 12 13.79 4.00 -18.24
N THR A 13 12.53 4.16 -17.83
CA THR A 13 11.40 3.38 -18.36
C THR A 13 10.51 4.17 -19.32
N GLY A 14 10.74 5.47 -19.48
CA GLY A 14 9.97 6.32 -20.40
C GLY A 14 8.64 6.79 -19.81
N PRO A 15 7.64 7.09 -20.66
CA PRO A 15 6.37 7.67 -20.22
C PRO A 15 5.51 6.66 -19.45
N TYR A 16 4.78 7.14 -18.46
CA TYR A 16 3.82 6.37 -17.67
C TYR A 16 2.69 7.28 -17.17
N GLN A 17 1.55 6.68 -16.84
CA GLN A 17 0.41 7.41 -16.28
C GLN A 17 0.50 7.40 -14.76
N GLN A 18 0.71 8.58 -14.17
CA GLN A 18 0.77 8.80 -12.73
C GLN A 18 -0.60 9.27 -12.22
N PRO A 19 -1.28 8.51 -11.35
CA PRO A 19 -2.43 9.00 -10.63
C PRO A 19 -2.04 10.14 -9.69
N ILE A 20 -2.85 11.20 -9.65
CA ILE A 20 -2.61 12.39 -8.80
C ILE A 20 -3.62 12.53 -7.67
N GLY A 21 -4.66 11.68 -7.67
CA GLY A 21 -5.69 11.63 -6.63
C GLY A 21 -5.25 10.90 -5.36
N LEU A 22 -6.11 10.94 -4.34
CA LEU A 22 -6.02 10.06 -3.17
C LEU A 22 -6.64 8.70 -3.53
N PHE A 23 -6.07 7.59 -3.09
CA PHE A 23 -6.66 6.26 -3.31
C PHE A 23 -7.50 5.83 -2.10
N ILE A 24 -8.82 6.01 -2.18
CA ILE A 24 -9.77 5.77 -1.08
C ILE A 24 -10.88 4.84 -1.58
N ASN A 25 -11.19 3.81 -0.79
CA ASN A 25 -12.26 2.84 -1.10
C ASN A 25 -12.13 2.18 -2.49
N GLY A 26 -10.90 1.93 -2.94
CA GLY A 26 -10.64 1.29 -4.24
C GLY A 26 -10.66 2.24 -5.45
N GLU A 27 -10.81 3.55 -5.23
CA GLU A 27 -10.91 4.55 -6.30
C GLU A 27 -9.93 5.71 -6.09
N TRP A 28 -9.51 6.33 -7.20
CA TRP A 28 -8.78 7.60 -7.16
C TRP A 28 -9.79 8.75 -7.03
N VAL A 29 -9.64 9.56 -5.99
CA VAL A 29 -10.52 10.70 -5.69
C VAL A 29 -9.73 12.00 -5.54
N LYS A 30 -10.40 13.15 -5.65
CA LYS A 30 -9.82 14.44 -5.28
C LYS A 30 -9.82 14.59 -3.77
N SER A 31 -8.90 15.40 -3.23
CA SER A 31 -9.06 15.89 -1.85
C SER A 31 -10.35 16.70 -1.74
N VAL A 32 -11.04 16.57 -0.60
CA VAL A 32 -12.23 17.34 -0.24
C VAL A 32 -12.01 18.85 -0.36
N ASP A 33 -10.86 19.33 0.11
CA ASP A 33 -10.52 20.76 0.08
C ASP A 33 -9.86 21.18 -1.24
N GLY A 34 -9.58 20.22 -2.14
CA GLY A 34 -9.07 20.45 -3.48
C GLY A 34 -7.63 20.98 -3.57
N LYS A 35 -6.95 21.10 -2.42
CA LYS A 35 -5.55 21.54 -2.35
C LYS A 35 -4.63 20.53 -3.03
N LYS A 36 -3.52 21.03 -3.53
CA LYS A 36 -2.47 20.25 -4.15
C LYS A 36 -1.12 20.60 -3.57
N LEU A 37 -0.28 19.58 -3.45
CA LEU A 37 1.12 19.66 -3.07
C LEU A 37 1.97 19.50 -4.33
N GLU A 38 2.99 20.34 -4.48
CA GLU A 38 4.02 20.17 -5.52
C GLU A 38 5.06 19.15 -5.06
N VAL A 39 5.32 18.18 -5.92
CA VAL A 39 6.40 17.19 -5.77
C VAL A 39 7.58 17.70 -6.59
N VAL A 40 8.72 17.89 -5.93
CA VAL A 40 9.93 18.49 -6.54
C VAL A 40 10.98 17.41 -6.72
N ASN A 41 11.63 17.39 -7.88
CA ASN A 41 12.78 16.52 -8.11
C ASN A 41 13.99 17.05 -7.33
N PRO A 42 14.53 16.32 -6.34
CA PRO A 42 15.66 16.79 -5.54
C PRO A 42 16.97 16.90 -6.31
N SER A 43 17.07 16.32 -7.51
CA SER A 43 18.27 16.37 -8.36
C SER A 43 18.31 17.60 -9.27
N THR A 44 17.15 18.16 -9.62
CA THR A 44 17.02 19.30 -10.55
C THR A 44 16.36 20.53 -9.91
N GLU A 45 15.76 20.39 -8.74
CA GLU A 45 14.94 21.40 -8.05
C GLU A 45 13.69 21.83 -8.84
N GLU A 46 13.35 21.12 -9.91
CA GLU A 46 12.17 21.38 -10.73
C GLU A 46 10.94 20.62 -10.22
N VAL A 47 9.76 21.21 -10.36
CA VAL A 47 8.48 20.57 -10.02
C VAL A 47 8.21 19.43 -11.00
N LEU A 48 8.03 18.21 -10.49
CA LEU A 48 7.65 17.01 -11.25
C LEU A 48 6.15 16.99 -11.56
N VAL A 49 5.33 17.18 -10.53
CA VAL A 49 3.87 17.06 -10.59
C VAL A 49 3.22 17.71 -9.37
N SER A 50 1.95 18.12 -9.49
CA SER A 50 1.13 18.49 -8.33
C SER A 50 0.09 17.40 -8.02
N VAL A 51 0.15 16.80 -6.84
CA VAL A 51 -0.78 15.76 -6.36
C VAL A 51 -1.77 16.34 -5.36
N TYR A 52 -2.95 15.72 -5.18
CA TYR A 52 -3.91 16.17 -4.18
C TYR A 52 -3.34 15.98 -2.77
N GLU A 53 -3.42 17.03 -1.96
CA GLU A 53 -2.99 17.02 -0.56
C GLU A 53 -4.11 16.45 0.30
N GLY A 54 -3.83 15.38 1.06
CA GLY A 54 -4.80 14.80 1.98
C GLY A 54 -5.03 15.69 3.21
N THR A 55 -6.29 15.91 3.57
CA THR A 55 -6.69 16.66 4.76
C THR A 55 -7.30 15.75 5.82
N GLU A 56 -7.57 16.28 7.02
CA GLU A 56 -8.27 15.55 8.09
C GLU A 56 -9.61 14.94 7.61
N LYS A 57 -10.35 15.66 6.77
CA LYS A 57 -11.62 15.17 6.19
C LYS A 57 -11.40 13.98 5.25
N ASP A 58 -10.31 13.99 4.48
CA ASP A 58 -9.96 12.88 3.60
C ASP A 58 -9.53 11.65 4.42
N ILE A 59 -8.84 11.88 5.54
CA ILE A 59 -8.48 10.84 6.51
C ILE A 59 -9.74 10.21 7.11
N ASP A 60 -10.73 11.00 7.53
CA ASP A 60 -12.00 10.49 8.05
C ASP A 60 -12.71 9.58 7.03
N LEU A 61 -12.73 9.98 5.75
CA LEU A 61 -13.29 9.16 4.68
C LEU A 61 -12.52 7.85 4.48
N ALA A 62 -11.19 7.89 4.51
CA ALA A 62 -10.35 6.71 4.40
C ALA A 62 -10.53 5.74 5.58
N VAL A 63 -10.60 6.27 6.80
CA VAL A 63 -10.82 5.52 8.04
C VAL A 63 -12.21 4.87 8.04
N ALA A 64 -13.24 5.62 7.61
CA ALA A 64 -14.60 5.10 7.47
C ALA A 64 -14.65 3.95 6.45
N ALA A 65 -14.04 4.12 5.27
CA ALA A 65 -13.97 3.08 4.25
C ALA A 65 -13.23 1.82 4.76
N ALA A 66 -12.08 2.00 5.42
CA ALA A 66 -11.33 0.90 6.03
C ALA A 66 -12.13 0.17 7.11
N ARG A 67 -12.92 0.90 7.93
CA ARG A 67 -13.81 0.32 8.93
C ARG A 67 -14.89 -0.56 8.31
N VAL A 68 -15.53 -0.07 7.25
CA VAL A 68 -16.53 -0.84 6.50
C VAL A 68 -15.89 -2.10 5.94
N ALA A 69 -14.79 -1.96 5.20
CA ALA A 69 -14.09 -3.10 4.60
C ALA A 69 -13.67 -4.16 5.64
N PHE A 70 -13.17 -3.73 6.81
CA PHE A 70 -12.84 -4.63 7.91
C PHE A 70 -14.06 -5.41 8.40
N ASN A 71 -15.18 -4.71 8.67
CA ASN A 71 -16.37 -5.32 9.25
C ASN A 71 -17.17 -6.20 8.27
N THR A 72 -17.15 -5.87 6.97
CA THR A 72 -18.01 -6.55 5.98
C THR A 72 -17.30 -7.62 5.18
N THR A 73 -16.00 -7.46 4.90
CA THR A 73 -15.32 -8.27 3.89
C THR A 73 -14.01 -8.85 4.42
N TRP A 74 -13.07 -8.00 4.82
CA TRP A 74 -11.69 -8.40 5.08
C TRP A 74 -11.54 -9.29 6.32
N LYS A 75 -12.31 -9.05 7.38
CA LYS A 75 -12.29 -9.86 8.61
C LYS A 75 -12.68 -11.32 8.34
N THR A 76 -13.55 -11.57 7.37
CA THR A 76 -14.04 -12.90 7.01
C THR A 76 -13.29 -13.55 5.85
N THR A 77 -12.42 -12.81 5.14
CA THR A 77 -11.54 -13.37 4.11
C THR A 77 -10.63 -14.43 4.72
N THR A 78 -10.56 -15.61 4.10
CA THR A 78 -9.79 -16.73 4.66
C THR A 78 -8.28 -16.43 4.63
N PRO A 79 -7.48 -17.04 5.53
CA PRO A 79 -6.02 -16.91 5.49
C PRO A 79 -5.40 -17.19 4.12
N GLU A 80 -5.87 -18.25 3.44
CA GLU A 80 -5.47 -18.62 2.09
C GLU A 80 -5.78 -17.52 1.07
N GLN A 81 -7.00 -16.98 1.08
CA GLN A 81 -7.39 -15.90 0.17
C GLN A 81 -6.53 -14.65 0.38
N ARG A 82 -6.20 -14.30 1.63
CA ARG A 82 -5.29 -13.19 1.93
C ARG A 82 -3.89 -13.45 1.37
N ALA A 83 -3.37 -14.67 1.52
CA ALA A 83 -2.09 -15.08 0.94
C ALA A 83 -2.10 -14.91 -0.59
N ILE A 84 -3.14 -15.41 -1.27
CA ILE A 84 -3.29 -15.30 -2.72
C ILE A 84 -3.31 -13.84 -3.17
N LEU A 85 -4.03 -12.96 -2.46
CA LEU A 85 -4.09 -11.53 -2.80
C LEU A 85 -2.72 -10.85 -2.65
N LEU A 86 -1.97 -11.17 -1.59
CA LEU A 86 -0.61 -10.66 -1.40
C LEU A 86 0.36 -11.19 -2.47
N LEU A 87 0.23 -12.47 -2.87
CA LEU A 87 1.05 -13.03 -3.95
C LEU A 87 0.74 -12.38 -5.30
N LYS A 88 -0.53 -12.06 -5.59
CA LYS A 88 -0.90 -11.28 -6.78
C LYS A 88 -0.28 -9.88 -6.75
N LEU A 89 -0.21 -9.24 -5.58
CA LEU A 89 0.47 -7.96 -5.43
C LEU A 89 1.98 -8.10 -5.69
N VAL A 90 2.61 -9.18 -5.21
CA VAL A 90 4.01 -9.51 -5.50
C VAL A 90 4.24 -9.65 -7.01
N GLU A 91 3.40 -10.41 -7.70
CA GLU A 91 3.49 -10.59 -9.17
C GLU A 91 3.39 -9.25 -9.90
N LEU A 92 2.45 -8.39 -9.49
CA LEU A 92 2.28 -7.06 -10.08
C LEU A 92 3.48 -6.15 -9.78
N ALA A 93 4.03 -6.19 -8.57
CA ALA A 93 5.23 -5.43 -8.20
C ALA A 93 6.46 -5.90 -9.00
N GLU A 94 6.65 -7.21 -9.17
CA GLU A 94 7.74 -7.77 -9.97
C GLU A 94 7.63 -7.38 -11.45
N LYS A 95 6.42 -7.44 -12.01
CA LYS A 95 6.14 -7.03 -13.38
C LYS A 95 6.50 -5.55 -13.62
N ASN A 96 6.30 -4.70 -12.61
CA ASN A 96 6.51 -3.25 -12.70
C ASN A 96 7.79 -2.78 -11.99
N LYS A 97 8.68 -3.67 -11.57
CA LYS A 97 9.80 -3.34 -10.67
C LYS A 97 10.74 -2.24 -11.20
N GLU A 98 11.02 -2.23 -12.51
CA GLU A 98 11.88 -1.19 -13.10
C GLU A 98 11.17 0.17 -13.13
N LEU A 99 9.85 0.19 -13.36
CA LEU A 99 9.07 1.42 -13.31
C LEU A 99 9.03 1.96 -11.88
N LEU A 100 8.75 1.11 -10.89
CA LEU A 100 8.75 1.49 -9.47
C LEU A 100 10.11 2.04 -9.04
N ALA A 101 11.21 1.39 -9.43
CA ALA A 101 12.55 1.87 -9.12
C ALA A 101 12.89 3.20 -9.83
N ALA A 102 12.42 3.39 -11.06
CA ALA A 102 12.63 4.63 -11.80
C ALA A 102 11.83 5.80 -11.21
N VAL A 103 10.60 5.55 -10.74
CA VAL A 103 9.78 6.56 -10.04
C VAL A 103 10.41 6.92 -8.69
N GLU A 104 10.80 5.91 -7.90
CA GLU A 104 11.47 6.12 -6.60
C GLU A 104 12.77 6.93 -6.75
N SER A 105 13.59 6.62 -7.77
CA SER A 105 14.83 7.36 -8.04
C SER A 105 14.54 8.81 -8.47
N LEU A 106 13.47 9.03 -9.24
CA LEU A 106 13.08 10.36 -9.72
C LEU A 106 12.55 11.26 -8.59
N ASP A 107 11.74 10.70 -7.69
CA ASP A 107 11.09 11.42 -6.60
C ASP A 107 12.02 11.59 -5.39
N ASN A 108 12.70 10.52 -4.97
CA ASN A 108 13.58 10.56 -3.80
C ASN A 108 15.00 11.06 -4.10
N GLY A 109 15.46 10.99 -5.36
CA GLY A 109 16.82 11.37 -5.77
C GLY A 109 17.90 10.33 -5.51
N LYS A 110 17.56 9.17 -4.95
CA LYS A 110 18.52 8.06 -4.76
C LYS A 110 18.97 7.50 -6.11
N SER A 111 20.16 6.89 -6.13
CA SER A 111 20.65 6.24 -7.34
C SER A 111 19.71 5.11 -7.78
N ILE A 112 19.57 4.91 -9.09
CA ILE A 112 18.70 3.85 -9.65
C ILE A 112 19.06 2.46 -9.12
N ASN A 113 20.34 2.20 -8.84
CA ASN A 113 20.78 0.93 -8.28
C ASN A 113 20.31 0.75 -6.83
N ASN A 114 20.30 1.82 -6.03
CA ASN A 114 19.73 1.76 -4.68
C ASN A 114 18.20 1.59 -4.73
N ALA A 115 17.51 2.33 -5.59
CA ALA A 115 16.06 2.20 -5.77
C ALA A 115 15.63 0.78 -6.19
N ARG A 116 16.39 0.11 -7.06
CA ARG A 116 16.17 -1.32 -7.40
C ARG A 116 16.30 -2.23 -6.18
N GLY A 117 17.28 -1.95 -5.31
CA GLY A 117 17.45 -2.67 -4.05
C GLY A 117 16.23 -2.51 -3.13
N ASP A 118 15.73 -1.30 -2.98
CA ASP A 118 14.55 -1.00 -2.16
C ASP A 118 13.30 -1.72 -2.69
N VAL A 119 13.05 -1.64 -4.00
CA VAL A 119 11.92 -2.34 -4.62
C VAL A 119 12.04 -3.86 -4.46
N ALA A 120 13.25 -4.42 -4.59
CA ALA A 120 13.47 -5.84 -4.33
C ALA A 120 13.21 -6.23 -2.87
N ALA A 121 13.58 -5.37 -1.91
CA ALA A 121 13.29 -5.57 -0.50
C ALA A 121 11.78 -5.52 -0.21
N VAL A 122 11.05 -4.59 -0.81
CA VAL A 122 9.58 -4.51 -0.71
C VAL A 122 8.93 -5.79 -1.24
N ILE A 123 9.32 -6.24 -2.43
CA ILE A 123 8.81 -7.49 -3.03
C ILE A 123 9.10 -8.70 -2.12
N GLY A 124 10.32 -8.78 -1.57
CA GLY A 124 10.70 -9.83 -0.62
C GLY A 124 9.86 -9.80 0.65
N CYS A 125 9.63 -8.63 1.23
CA CYS A 125 8.79 -8.42 2.40
C CYS A 125 7.33 -8.86 2.16
N LEU A 126 6.74 -8.41 1.05
CA LEU A 126 5.38 -8.79 0.65
C LEU A 126 5.25 -10.31 0.50
N ARG A 127 6.21 -10.95 -0.17
CA ARG A 127 6.23 -12.41 -0.34
C ARG A 127 6.35 -13.15 0.99
N TYR A 128 7.21 -12.66 1.89
CA TYR A 128 7.39 -13.25 3.21
C TYR A 128 6.07 -13.22 4.01
N TYR A 129 5.40 -12.07 4.07
CA TYR A 129 4.14 -11.94 4.80
C TYR A 129 2.97 -12.65 4.12
N ALA A 130 2.98 -12.80 2.79
CA ALA A 130 2.02 -13.67 2.10
C ALA A 130 2.12 -15.12 2.61
N GLY A 131 3.35 -15.63 2.81
CA GLY A 131 3.60 -16.95 3.36
C GLY A 131 3.23 -17.11 4.83
N TRP A 132 3.13 -16.02 5.60
CA TRP A 132 2.68 -16.02 6.99
C TRP A 132 1.17 -15.95 7.18
N ALA A 133 0.41 -15.59 6.15
CA ALA A 133 -1.01 -15.26 6.28
C ALA A 133 -1.86 -16.40 6.89
N ASP A 134 -1.45 -17.66 6.67
CA ASP A 134 -2.06 -18.91 7.17
C ASP A 134 -1.31 -19.58 8.34
N LYS A 135 -0.23 -18.96 8.84
CA LYS A 135 0.63 -19.47 9.93
C LYS A 135 0.52 -18.64 11.21
N ILE A 136 -0.50 -17.81 11.30
CA ILE A 136 -0.81 -17.05 12.52
C ILE A 136 -1.57 -17.98 13.47
N GLU A 137 -0.82 -18.71 14.30
CA GLU A 137 -1.35 -19.75 15.16
C GLU A 137 -1.59 -19.25 16.59
N GLY A 138 -2.68 -19.73 17.18
CA GLY A 138 -2.94 -19.60 18.62
C GLY A 138 -2.23 -20.69 19.42
N LYS A 139 -2.60 -20.82 20.70
CA LYS A 139 -2.09 -21.89 21.57
C LYS A 139 -3.24 -22.59 22.29
N THR A 140 -3.16 -23.90 22.44
CA THR A 140 -3.93 -24.68 23.41
C THR A 140 -3.13 -24.80 24.70
N ILE A 141 -3.76 -24.64 25.85
CA ILE A 141 -3.07 -24.55 27.15
C ILE A 141 -3.67 -25.56 28.12
N ASP A 142 -2.86 -26.49 28.62
CA ASP A 142 -3.28 -27.48 29.61
C ASP A 142 -3.12 -26.92 31.01
N ILE A 143 -4.24 -26.68 31.70
CA ILE A 143 -4.27 -26.12 33.06
C ILE A 143 -5.06 -27.05 33.99
N ASP A 144 -6.29 -27.40 33.63
CA ASP A 144 -7.18 -28.22 34.44
C ASP A 144 -7.89 -29.27 33.57
N PRO A 145 -7.99 -30.55 34.00
CA PRO A 145 -8.62 -31.62 33.22
C PRO A 145 -10.10 -31.41 32.87
N GLY A 146 -10.82 -30.55 33.60
CA GLY A 146 -12.23 -30.24 33.37
C GLY A 146 -12.49 -29.06 32.44
N MET A 147 -11.45 -28.40 31.90
CA MET A 147 -11.58 -27.15 31.16
C MET A 147 -10.68 -27.09 29.92
N HIS A 148 -11.25 -26.64 28.79
CA HIS A 148 -10.49 -26.40 27.55
C HIS A 148 -10.07 -24.93 27.45
N HIS A 149 -8.76 -24.68 27.46
CA HIS A 149 -8.20 -23.34 27.36
C HIS A 149 -7.43 -23.16 26.05
N TYR A 150 -7.66 -22.03 25.37
CA TYR A 150 -6.94 -21.67 24.17
C TYR A 150 -6.82 -20.15 24.00
N THR A 151 -5.86 -19.72 23.18
CA THR A 151 -5.68 -18.33 22.77
C THR A 151 -5.88 -18.21 21.26
N ARG A 152 -6.43 -17.07 20.83
CA ARG A 152 -6.54 -16.70 19.41
C ARG A 152 -5.83 -15.39 19.18
N LEU A 153 -5.09 -15.31 18.08
CA LEU A 153 -4.54 -14.05 17.59
C LEU A 153 -5.54 -13.48 16.60
N GLU A 154 -6.27 -12.46 17.03
CA GLU A 154 -7.24 -11.77 16.17
C GLU A 154 -6.62 -10.52 15.56
N PRO A 155 -6.97 -10.19 14.31
CA PRO A 155 -6.50 -8.95 13.70
C PRO A 155 -7.07 -7.77 14.50
N HIS A 156 -6.17 -6.94 15.03
CA HIS A 156 -6.57 -5.66 15.56
C HIS A 156 -6.99 -4.75 14.40
N TYR A 157 -7.99 -3.90 14.62
CA TYR A 157 -8.34 -2.88 13.63
C TYR A 157 -7.12 -2.00 13.31
N VAL A 158 -6.86 -1.78 12.03
CA VAL A 158 -5.77 -0.91 11.56
C VAL A 158 -6.20 0.54 11.77
N GLY A 159 -5.56 1.22 12.73
CA GLY A 159 -5.56 2.68 12.82
C GLY A 159 -4.61 3.28 11.77
N PRO A 160 -4.58 4.62 11.62
CA PRO A 160 -3.66 5.28 10.69
C PRO A 160 -2.23 4.81 10.95
N MET A 161 -1.54 4.38 9.88
CA MET A 161 -0.09 4.16 9.90
C MET A 161 0.53 5.53 9.67
N CYS A 162 1.16 6.09 10.71
CA CYS A 162 1.82 7.40 10.67
C CYS A 162 2.91 7.46 9.61
#